data_AF-A0A640YC29-F1
#
_entry.id   AF-A0A640YC29-F1
#
_cell.length_a   1.000
_cell.length_b   1.000
_cell.length_c   1.000
_cell.angle_alpha   90.00
_cell.angle_beta   90.00
_cell.angle_gamma   90.00
#
_symmetry.space_group_name_H-M   'P 1'
#
loop_
_entity.id
_entity.type
_entity.pdbx_description
1 polymer ?
#
loop_
_entity_poly.entity_id
_entity_poly.type
_entity_poly.pdbx_seq_one_letter_code
_entity_poly.pdbx_strand_id
1 'polypeptide(L)'
;MSALLVERQRLISRIEQEREQLDALRSITDGVAERLEHDERMLREINSVLGKEPQLRLDEADLRLRGRRLEEVALQVLREERGGDAELHYREWFELLRARGHLVAGKDPLNTFLTQINRSNAVERVGRRSGRYRLAEAA
;
A
#
# COMPACT_ATOMS: atom_id res chain seq x y z
N MET A 1 24.90 -2.21 -42.93
CA MET A 1 24.17 -3.46 -42.62
C MET A 1 24.83 -4.25 -41.48
N SER A 2 26.16 -4.38 -41.43
CA SER A 2 26.90 -5.05 -40.34
C SER A 2 26.72 -4.41 -38.95
N ALA A 3 26.76 -3.07 -38.83
CA ALA A 3 26.65 -2.38 -37.54
C ALA A 3 25.30 -2.61 -36.82
N LEU A 4 24.20 -2.68 -37.58
CA LEU A 4 22.86 -2.95 -37.02
C LEU A 4 22.72 -4.38 -36.50
N LEU A 5 23.40 -5.35 -37.13
CA LEU A 5 23.43 -6.74 -36.66
C LEU A 5 24.22 -6.89 -35.36
N VAL A 6 25.35 -6.18 -35.24
CA VAL A 6 26.15 -6.14 -34.00
C VAL A 6 25.35 -5.50 -32.87
N GLU A 7 24.67 -4.39 -33.13
CA GLU A 7 23.85 -3.73 -32.11
C GLU A 7 22.67 -4.59 -31.68
N ARG A 8 22.00 -5.26 -32.63
CA ARG A 8 20.95 -6.24 -32.32
C ARG A 8 21.47 -7.36 -31.41
N GLN A 9 22.65 -7.89 -31.67
CA GLN A 9 23.23 -8.96 -30.87
C GLN A 9 23.57 -8.50 -29.45
N ARG A 10 24.08 -7.27 -29.30
CA ARG A 10 24.32 -6.65 -27.99
C ARG A 10 23.03 -6.47 -27.20
N LEU A 11 21.98 -5.99 -27.85
CA LEU A 11 20.66 -5.82 -27.22
C LEU A 11 20.08 -7.15 -26.76
N ILE A 12 20.18 -8.22 -27.56
CA ILE A 12 19.73 -9.56 -27.17
C ILE A 12 20.48 -10.02 -25.92
N SER A 13 21.81 -9.92 -25.94
CA SER A 13 22.64 -10.36 -24.80
C SER A 13 22.32 -9.57 -23.53
N ARG A 14 22.06 -8.26 -23.65
CA ARG A 14 21.66 -7.42 -22.51
C ARG A 14 20.28 -7.80 -21.97
N ILE A 15 19.31 -8.06 -22.85
CA ILE A 15 17.96 -8.49 -22.45
C ILE A 15 18.01 -9.83 -21.73
N GLU A 16 18.85 -10.77 -22.18
CA GLU A 16 19.04 -12.06 -21.51
C GLU A 16 19.60 -11.88 -20.11
N GLN A 17 20.63 -11.05 -19.94
CA GLN A 17 21.20 -10.72 -18.63
C GLN A 17 20.17 -10.03 -17.70
N GLU A 18 19.40 -9.08 -18.22
CA GLU A 18 18.36 -8.39 -17.44
C GLU A 18 17.26 -9.36 -16.98
N ARG A 19 16.91 -10.36 -17.79
CA ARG A 19 15.94 -11.40 -17.44
C ARG A 19 16.47 -12.32 -16.35
N GLU A 20 17.71 -12.78 -16.46
CA GLU A 20 18.37 -13.61 -15.44
C GLU A 20 18.45 -12.88 -14.10
N GLN A 21 18.80 -11.59 -14.10
CA GLN A 21 18.82 -10.76 -12.90
C GLN A 21 17.43 -10.61 -12.29
N LEU A 22 16.40 -10.40 -13.12
CA LEU A 22 15.02 -10.30 -12.63
C LEU A 22 14.55 -11.60 -11.97
N ASP A 23 14.88 -12.75 -12.56
CA ASP A 23 14.48 -14.05 -12.01
C ASP A 23 15.23 -14.36 -10.70
N ALA A 24 16.51 -13.98 -10.59
CA ALA A 24 17.24 -14.07 -9.33
C ALA A 24 16.61 -13.21 -8.22
N LEU A 25 16.24 -11.96 -8.54
CA LEU A 25 15.58 -11.07 -7.58
C LEU A 25 14.20 -11.59 -7.15
N ARG A 26 13.45 -12.20 -8.06
CA ARG A 26 12.18 -12.86 -7.75
C ARG A 26 12.37 -14.00 -6.77
N SER A 27 13.33 -14.90 -7.03
CA SER A 27 13.63 -16.01 -6.14
C SER A 27 14.00 -15.55 -4.72
N ILE A 28 14.79 -14.46 -4.59
CA ILE A 28 15.10 -13.86 -3.29
C ILE A 28 13.82 -13.34 -2.61
N THR A 29 12.98 -12.62 -3.36
CA THR A 29 11.73 -12.05 -2.84
C THR A 29 10.79 -13.15 -2.34
N ASP A 30 10.65 -14.22 -3.11
CA ASP A 30 9.81 -15.36 -2.77
C ASP A 30 10.31 -16.07 -1.49
N GLY A 31 11.62 -16.30 -1.38
CA GLY A 31 12.21 -16.91 -0.19
C GLY A 31 12.08 -16.05 1.08
N VAL A 32 12.12 -14.73 0.96
CA VAL A 32 11.85 -13.82 2.09
C VAL A 32 10.38 -13.83 2.46
N ALA A 33 9.47 -13.85 1.48
CA ALA A 33 8.03 -13.92 1.72
C ALA A 33 7.62 -15.20 2.46
N GLU A 34 8.13 -16.36 2.03
CA GLU A 34 7.86 -17.65 2.70
C GLU A 34 8.34 -17.66 4.17
N ARG A 35 9.52 -17.08 4.42
CA ARG A 35 10.07 -16.96 5.77
C ARG A 35 9.21 -16.05 6.65
N LEU A 36 8.79 -14.91 6.11
CA LEU A 36 7.91 -13.99 6.82
C LEU A 36 6.59 -14.66 7.20
N GLU A 37 5.95 -15.37 6.27
CA GLU A 37 4.72 -16.10 6.55
C GLU A 37 4.89 -17.18 7.64
N HIS A 38 6.06 -17.85 7.65
CA HIS A 38 6.39 -18.81 8.70
C HIS A 38 6.54 -18.14 10.06
N ASP A 39 7.29 -17.04 10.12
CA ASP A 39 7.53 -16.30 11.36
C ASP A 39 6.22 -15.72 11.92
N GLU A 40 5.34 -15.18 11.06
CA GLU A 40 3.99 -14.73 11.44
C GLU A 40 3.12 -15.86 12.00
N ARG A 41 3.18 -17.06 11.40
CA ARG A 41 2.46 -18.24 11.92
C ARG A 41 2.98 -18.63 13.32
N MET A 42 4.29 -18.71 13.48
CA MET A 42 4.92 -19.01 14.77
C MET A 42 4.54 -17.98 15.83
N LEU A 43 4.54 -16.69 15.49
CA LEU A 43 4.16 -15.62 16.39
C LEU A 43 2.69 -15.74 16.81
N ARG A 44 1.78 -16.09 15.89
CA ARG A 44 0.37 -16.37 16.21
C ARG A 44 0.22 -17.54 17.20
N GLU A 45 0.94 -18.63 16.98
CA GLU A 45 0.92 -19.79 17.87
C GLU A 45 1.41 -19.43 19.28
N ILE A 46 2.54 -18.72 19.38
CA ILE A 46 3.09 -18.26 20.65
C ILE A 46 2.10 -17.34 21.39
N ASN A 47 1.46 -16.41 20.69
CA ASN A 47 0.50 -15.50 21.31
C ASN A 47 -0.78 -16.21 21.77
N SER A 48 -1.22 -17.25 21.06
CA SER A 48 -2.33 -18.11 21.48
C SER A 48 -2.00 -18.84 22.79
N VAL A 49 -0.81 -19.47 22.88
CA VAL A 49 -0.33 -20.12 24.11
C VAL A 49 -0.20 -19.14 25.27
N LEU A 50 0.25 -17.92 25.01
CA LEU A 50 0.41 -16.87 26.03
C LEU A 50 -0.91 -16.17 26.39
N GLY A 51 -2.05 -16.54 25.79
CA GLY A 51 -3.35 -15.91 26.06
C GLY A 51 -3.43 -14.44 25.64
N LYS A 52 -2.57 -13.98 24.71
CA LYS A 52 -2.47 -12.59 24.23
C LYS A 52 -3.38 -12.31 23.01
N GLU A 53 -4.41 -13.13 22.82
CA GLU A 53 -5.16 -13.29 21.57
C GLU A 53 -5.99 -12.10 21.03
N PRO A 54 -6.09 -10.91 21.66
CA PRO A 54 -6.68 -9.75 20.98
C PRO A 54 -5.71 -8.61 20.60
N GLN A 55 -4.45 -8.56 21.06
CA GLN A 55 -3.63 -7.34 20.86
C GLN A 55 -2.78 -7.31 19.57
N LEU A 56 -2.34 -8.45 19.00
CA LEU A 56 -1.53 -8.43 17.78
C LEU A 56 -2.30 -8.23 16.46
N ARG A 57 -3.64 -8.29 16.48
CA ARG A 57 -4.44 -7.96 15.29
C ARG A 57 -4.34 -6.48 14.89
N LEU A 58 -3.82 -5.62 15.79
CA LEU A 58 -3.64 -4.19 15.53
C LEU A 58 -2.33 -3.87 14.81
N ASP A 59 -1.30 -4.71 14.90
CA ASP A 59 0.06 -4.35 14.45
C ASP A 59 0.50 -4.97 13.10
N GLU A 60 0.08 -6.18 12.73
CA GLU A 60 0.56 -6.83 11.48
C GLU A 60 -0.35 -6.61 10.27
N ALA A 61 -1.68 -6.54 10.46
CA ALA A 61 -2.63 -6.24 9.39
C ALA A 61 -2.52 -4.78 8.88
N ASP A 62 -1.79 -3.93 9.61
CA ASP A 62 -1.59 -2.50 9.35
C ASP A 62 -0.39 -2.20 8.42
N LEU A 63 0.48 -3.19 8.14
CA LEU A 63 1.66 -2.95 7.32
C LEU A 63 1.33 -2.72 5.84
N ARG A 64 0.17 -3.17 5.33
CA ARG A 64 -0.22 -3.03 3.92
C ARG A 64 -1.73 -2.91 3.74
N LEU A 65 -2.25 -1.71 3.93
CA LEU A 65 -3.66 -1.35 3.77
C LEU A 65 -4.16 -1.59 2.34
N ARG A 66 -5.31 -2.27 2.21
CA ARG A 66 -6.09 -2.41 0.96
C ARG A 66 -7.60 -2.39 1.24
N GLY A 67 -8.38 -2.07 0.20
CA GLY A 67 -9.83 -2.20 0.21
C GLY A 67 -10.50 -1.47 1.37
N ARG A 68 -11.42 -2.15 2.05
CA ARG A 68 -12.19 -1.60 3.18
C ARG A 68 -11.30 -1.15 4.35
N ARG A 69 -10.19 -1.85 4.62
CA ARG A 69 -9.26 -1.49 5.70
C ARG A 69 -8.53 -0.18 5.41
N LEU A 70 -8.14 0.04 4.15
CA LEU A 70 -7.57 1.31 3.69
C LEU A 70 -8.55 2.47 3.87
N GLU A 71 -9.82 2.24 3.56
CA GLU A 71 -10.88 3.23 3.74
C GLU A 71 -11.10 3.56 5.22
N GLU A 72 -11.24 2.56 6.09
CA GLU A 72 -11.46 2.75 7.52
C GLU A 72 -10.32 3.55 8.18
N VAL A 73 -9.06 3.17 7.90
CA VAL A 73 -7.88 3.86 8.43
C VAL A 73 -7.75 5.27 7.86
N ALA A 74 -7.99 5.45 6.56
CA ALA A 74 -7.97 6.78 5.96
C ALA A 74 -9.00 7.72 6.60
N LEU A 75 -10.22 7.24 6.82
CA LEU A 75 -11.28 8.00 7.49
C LEU A 75 -10.94 8.30 8.95
N GLN A 76 -10.28 7.38 9.65
CA GLN A 76 -9.81 7.60 11.01
C GLN A 76 -8.76 8.72 11.06
N VAL A 77 -7.75 8.69 10.18
CA VAL A 77 -6.74 9.75 10.08
C VAL A 77 -7.39 11.11 9.79
N LEU A 78 -8.37 11.15 8.88
CA LEU A 78 -9.08 12.38 8.54
C LEU A 78 -9.87 12.94 9.75
N ARG A 79 -10.51 12.07 10.54
CA ARG A 79 -11.23 12.46 11.76
C ARG A 79 -10.30 13.01 12.83
N GLU A 80 -9.16 12.37 13.04
CA GLU A 80 -8.21 12.70 14.12
C GLU A 80 -7.41 13.98 13.86
N GLU A 81 -7.10 14.31 12.59
CA GLU A 81 -6.25 15.46 12.27
C GLU A 81 -6.96 16.81 12.42
N ARG A 82 -8.25 16.93 12.06
CA ARG A 82 -8.88 18.27 12.00
C ARG A 82 -10.37 18.36 12.34
N GLY A 83 -11.01 17.29 12.81
CA GLY A 83 -12.45 17.31 13.12
C GLY A 83 -13.34 17.40 11.87
N GLY A 84 -14.66 17.24 12.06
CA GLY A 84 -15.65 16.92 11.01
C GLY A 84 -15.75 17.84 9.79
N ASP A 85 -15.21 19.06 9.84
CA ASP A 85 -15.43 20.11 8.82
C ASP A 85 -14.21 20.45 7.97
N ALA A 86 -13.07 19.79 8.18
CA ALA A 86 -11.83 20.17 7.54
C ALA A 86 -11.63 19.55 6.15
N GLU A 87 -11.34 20.40 5.17
CA GLU A 87 -10.96 19.99 3.82
C GLU A 87 -9.48 19.64 3.74
N LEU A 88 -9.16 18.44 3.26
CA LEU A 88 -7.80 17.97 3.12
C LEU A 88 -7.48 17.60 1.67
N HIS A 89 -6.33 18.03 1.16
CA HIS A 89 -5.90 17.62 -0.18
C HIS A 89 -5.48 16.13 -0.16
N TYR A 90 -5.85 15.38 -1.19
CA TYR A 90 -5.61 13.92 -1.23
C TYR A 90 -4.15 13.52 -1.03
N ARG A 91 -3.19 14.36 -1.48
CA ARG A 91 -1.76 14.11 -1.27
C ARG A 91 -1.35 14.30 0.18
N GLU A 92 -1.85 15.35 0.82
CA GLU A 92 -1.57 15.62 2.24
C GLU A 92 -2.17 14.50 3.09
N TRP A 93 -3.39 14.07 2.76
CA TRP A 93 -4.03 12.94 3.41
C TRP A 93 -3.23 11.65 3.26
N PHE A 94 -2.77 11.33 2.04
CA PHE A 94 -1.96 10.15 1.80
C PHE A 94 -0.62 10.19 2.57
N GLU A 95 0.04 11.35 2.64
CA GLU A 95 1.28 11.50 3.41
C GLU A 95 1.03 11.38 4.93
N LEU A 96 -0.13 11.80 5.44
CA LEU A 96 -0.50 11.58 6.85
C LEU A 96 -0.66 10.09 7.18
N LEU A 97 -1.24 9.29 6.27
CA LEU A 97 -1.26 7.83 6.43
C LEU A 97 0.17 7.26 6.54
N ARG A 98 1.07 7.72 5.67
CA ARG A 98 2.47 7.26 5.67
C ARG A 98 3.26 7.71 6.89
N ALA A 99 3.07 8.96 7.32
CA ALA A 99 3.71 9.51 8.50
C ALA A 99 3.34 8.75 9.78
N ARG A 100 2.15 8.13 9.80
CA ARG A 100 1.64 7.27 10.88
C ARG A 100 2.07 5.81 10.75
N GLY A 101 2.91 5.48 9.77
CA GLY A 101 3.46 4.14 9.58
C GLY A 101 2.62 3.21 8.70
N HIS A 102 1.49 3.67 8.17
CA HIS A 102 0.67 2.84 7.29
C HIS A 102 1.23 2.81 5.87
N LEU A 103 1.34 1.61 5.27
CA LEU A 103 1.66 1.47 3.85
C LEU A 103 0.41 1.07 3.08
N VAL A 104 0.19 1.66 1.91
CA VAL A 104 -0.89 1.27 1.00
C VAL A 104 -0.33 0.29 -0.02
N ALA A 105 -0.99 -0.86 -0.21
CA ALA A 105 -0.43 -1.92 -1.02
C ALA A 105 -0.94 -1.90 -2.46
N GLY A 106 -0.02 -1.93 -3.42
CA GLY A 106 -0.29 -1.93 -4.85
C GLY A 106 0.93 -1.48 -5.66
N LYS A 107 0.86 -1.58 -6.99
CA LYS A 107 1.92 -1.08 -7.89
C LYS A 107 2.03 0.45 -7.84
N ASP A 108 0.90 1.12 -7.62
CA ASP A 108 0.81 2.56 -7.36
C ASP A 108 -0.03 2.79 -6.10
N PRO A 109 0.61 2.98 -4.93
CA PRO A 109 -0.05 3.17 -3.64
C PRO A 109 -1.00 4.37 -3.60
N LEU A 110 -0.62 5.49 -4.25
CA LEU A 110 -1.41 6.72 -4.25
C LEU A 110 -2.66 6.58 -5.12
N ASN A 111 -2.52 5.96 -6.30
CA ASN A 111 -3.66 5.67 -7.16
C ASN A 111 -4.61 4.63 -6.52
N THR A 112 -4.06 3.66 -5.80
CA THR A 112 -4.86 2.69 -5.03
C THR A 112 -5.68 3.37 -3.94
N PHE A 113 -5.05 4.28 -3.19
CA PHE A 113 -5.71 5.13 -2.21
C PHE A 113 -6.82 5.97 -2.85
N LEU A 114 -6.53 6.72 -3.91
CA LEU A 114 -7.51 7.55 -4.60
C LEU A 114 -8.69 6.74 -5.15
N THR A 115 -8.42 5.56 -5.71
CA THR A 115 -9.46 4.67 -6.25
C THR A 115 -10.40 4.21 -5.13
N GLN A 116 -9.86 3.89 -3.96
CA GLN A 116 -10.66 3.48 -2.80
C GLN A 116 -11.48 4.65 -2.25
N ILE A 117 -10.87 5.81 -2.03
CA ILE A 117 -11.54 7.00 -1.48
C ILE A 117 -12.64 7.52 -2.42
N ASN A 118 -12.43 7.48 -3.74
CA ASN A 118 -13.46 7.89 -4.70
C ASN A 118 -14.68 6.95 -4.75
N ARG A 119 -14.56 5.73 -4.22
CA ARG A 119 -15.67 4.77 -4.12
C ARG A 119 -16.35 4.80 -2.75
N SER A 120 -15.79 5.52 -1.78
CA SER A 120 -16.34 5.63 -0.45
C SER A 120 -17.49 6.64 -0.42
N ASN A 121 -18.58 6.27 0.26
CA ASN A 121 -19.71 7.18 0.52
C ASN A 121 -19.49 8.03 1.78
N ALA A 122 -18.40 7.79 2.53
CA ALA A 122 -18.12 8.47 3.79
C ALA A 122 -17.38 9.81 3.61
N VAL A 123 -16.97 10.14 2.39
CA VAL A 123 -16.21 11.35 2.04
C VAL A 123 -16.78 11.98 0.78
N GLU A 124 -16.68 13.29 0.70
CA GLU A 124 -17.10 14.06 -0.47
C GLU A 124 -15.96 14.92 -1.02
N ARG A 125 -15.97 15.12 -2.35
CA ARG A 125 -14.99 15.95 -3.05
C ARG A 125 -15.43 17.40 -3.00
N VAL A 126 -14.59 18.27 -2.44
CA VAL A 126 -14.92 19.68 -2.31
C VAL A 126 -14.48 20.46 -3.55
N GLY A 127 -15.39 20.63 -4.50
CA GLY A 127 -15.13 21.35 -5.75
C GLY A 127 -14.56 20.46 -6.87
N ARG A 128 -14.90 20.80 -8.13
CA ARG A 128 -14.68 19.91 -9.29
C ARG A 128 -13.21 19.59 -9.63
N ARG A 129 -12.23 20.39 -9.19
CA ARG A 129 -10.79 20.24 -9.54
C ARG A 129 -9.81 20.56 -8.41
N SER A 130 -10.29 20.68 -7.18
CA SER A 130 -9.47 21.10 -6.04
C SER A 130 -8.54 19.98 -5.53
N GLY A 131 -8.88 18.72 -5.78
CA GLY A 131 -8.21 17.58 -5.14
C GLY A 131 -8.48 17.47 -3.63
N ARG A 132 -9.45 18.21 -3.10
CA ARG A 132 -9.79 18.25 -1.67
C ARG A 132 -10.95 17.33 -1.35
N TYR A 133 -10.86 16.70 -0.19
CA TYR A 133 -11.87 15.81 0.37
C TYR A 133 -12.23 16.27 1.78
N ARG A 134 -13.50 16.13 2.15
CA ARG A 134 -13.99 16.26 3.52
C ARG A 134 -14.84 15.04 3.88
N LEU A 135 -15.09 14.85 5.17
CA LEU A 135 -16.07 13.85 5.61
C LEU A 135 -17.45 14.28 5.11
N ALA A 136 -18.21 13.33 4.58
CA ALA A 136 -19.61 13.58 4.27
C ALA A 136 -20.34 13.86 5.59
N GLU A 137 -21.20 14.88 5.63
CA GLU A 137 -22.12 15.03 6.76
C GLU A 137 -22.95 13.76 6.85
N ALA A 138 -22.89 13.09 8.00
CA ALA A 138 -23.79 11.99 8.29
C ALA A 138 -25.22 12.56 8.24
N ALA A 139 -26.01 12.07 7.27
CA ALA A 139 -27.44 12.32 7.24
C ALA A 139 -28.12 11.77 8.51
#